data_AF-A0AAD7N9P5-F1
#
_entry.id   AF-A0AAD7N9P5-F1
#
_cell.length_a   1.000
_cell.length_b   1.000
_cell.length_c   1.000
_cell.angle_alpha   90.00
_cell.angle_beta   90.00
_cell.angle_gamma   90.00
#
_symmetry.space_group_name_H-M   'P 1'
#
loop_
_entity.id
_entity.type
_entity.pdbx_description
1 polymer ?
#
loop_
_entity_poly.entity_id
_entity_poly.type
_entity_poly.pdbx_seq_one_letter_code
_entity_poly.pdbx_strand_id
1 'polypeptide(L)'
;MVEPKSQWEDQFHVLEESDVRVLSDREVREKEQVHDTWGRRGSGGDGGGGGGRDTSDIVLDLTGDKKLHEAIRVEWSKAYSRTNQWREDLVLVEEEMRRTLEFGRYAERQWKARAEARTLMLGKGGIIEPEVKEGVRAYALEQADQELRICERLEQEWGPMRAKAAAYLRGEDMSSLPDVVVDVDEDQRWAEARVYTEEEVENDMYQ
;
A
#
# COMPACT_ATOMS: atom_id res chain seq x y z
N MET A 1 8.19 -8.56 45.85
CA MET A 1 8.13 -7.28 45.09
C MET A 1 6.98 -7.44 44.12
N VAL A 2 5.95 -6.62 44.23
CA VAL A 2 4.75 -6.67 43.38
C VAL A 2 4.87 -5.50 42.41
N GLU A 3 4.83 -5.78 41.12
CA GLU A 3 4.90 -4.77 40.06
C GLU A 3 3.69 -3.81 40.14
N PRO A 4 3.86 -2.52 39.85
CA PRO A 4 2.75 -1.59 39.83
C PRO A 4 1.83 -1.93 38.65
N LYS A 5 0.58 -2.29 38.96
CA LYS A 5 -0.48 -2.52 37.98
C LYS A 5 -0.67 -1.27 37.12
N SER A 6 -0.66 -1.46 35.81
CA SER A 6 -0.70 -0.40 34.83
C SER A 6 -2.15 0.01 34.52
N GLN A 7 -2.37 1.27 34.14
CA GLN A 7 -3.69 1.95 34.06
C GLN A 7 -4.72 1.33 33.09
N TRP A 8 -4.31 0.31 32.32
CA TRP A 8 -5.20 -0.40 31.40
C TRP A 8 -6.16 -1.36 32.11
N GLU A 9 -5.83 -1.85 33.31
CA GLU A 9 -6.69 -2.75 34.08
C GLU A 9 -8.02 -2.09 34.51
N ASP A 10 -8.07 -0.76 34.62
CA ASP A 10 -9.27 0.00 35.00
C ASP A 10 -10.16 0.35 33.80
N GLN A 11 -9.65 0.27 32.56
CA GLN A 11 -10.38 0.65 31.34
C GLN A 11 -11.03 -0.54 30.63
N PHE A 12 -10.49 -1.74 30.78
CA PHE A 12 -10.95 -2.91 30.04
C PHE A 12 -11.56 -3.93 31.00
N HIS A 13 -12.84 -4.23 30.79
CA HIS A 13 -13.49 -5.33 31.49
C HIS A 13 -12.82 -6.66 31.11
N VAL A 14 -12.64 -7.53 32.11
CA VAL A 14 -12.14 -8.90 31.90
C VAL A 14 -13.12 -9.59 30.94
N LEU A 15 -12.62 -10.00 29.78
CA LEU A 15 -13.41 -10.65 28.75
C LEU A 15 -13.82 -12.03 29.25
N GLU A 16 -15.10 -12.24 29.54
CA GLU A 16 -15.60 -13.55 29.93
C GLU A 16 -15.86 -14.39 28.68
N GLU A 17 -15.76 -15.72 28.80
CA GLU A 17 -16.02 -16.64 27.68
C GLU A 17 -17.47 -16.50 27.15
N SER A 18 -18.39 -15.99 27.98
CA SER A 18 -19.76 -15.62 27.62
C SER A 18 -19.90 -14.37 26.76
N ASP A 19 -18.87 -13.51 26.70
CA ASP A 19 -18.83 -12.33 25.84
C ASP A 19 -18.47 -12.69 24.39
N VAL A 20 -17.84 -13.85 24.19
CA VAL A 20 -17.57 -14.43 22.88
C VAL A 20 -18.84 -15.16 22.40
N ARG A 21 -19.80 -14.40 21.88
CA ARG A 21 -20.99 -15.01 21.28
C ARG A 21 -20.70 -15.47 19.85
N VAL A 22 -20.78 -16.78 19.64
CA VAL A 22 -20.99 -17.32 18.29
C VAL A 22 -22.40 -16.89 17.86
N LEU A 23 -22.49 -16.02 16.85
CA LEU A 23 -23.75 -15.67 16.22
C LEU A 23 -24.51 -16.95 15.90
N SER A 24 -25.68 -17.17 16.51
CA SER A 24 -26.41 -18.40 16.27
C SER A 24 -26.92 -18.43 14.83
N ASP A 25 -26.89 -19.59 14.17
CA ASP A 25 -27.38 -19.75 12.78
C ASP A 25 -28.82 -19.24 12.61
N ARG A 26 -29.62 -19.19 13.68
CA ARG A 26 -30.97 -18.63 13.68
C ARG A 26 -30.99 -17.11 13.58
N GLU A 27 -30.10 -16.42 14.28
CA GLU A 27 -29.96 -14.95 14.21
C GLU A 27 -29.29 -14.52 12.90
N VAL A 28 -28.35 -15.33 12.38
CA VAL A 28 -27.80 -15.15 11.04
C VAL A 28 -28.92 -15.32 10.00
N ARG A 29 -29.74 -16.38 10.10
CA ARG A 29 -30.81 -16.65 9.14
C ARG A 29 -31.99 -15.69 9.20
N GLU A 30 -32.30 -15.13 10.38
CA GLU A 30 -33.26 -14.02 10.51
C GLU A 30 -32.69 -12.72 9.90
N LYS A 31 -31.39 -12.43 10.11
CA LYS A 31 -30.73 -11.28 9.47
C LYS A 31 -30.54 -11.47 7.95
N GLU A 32 -30.31 -12.70 7.49
CA GLU A 32 -30.26 -13.07 6.07
C GLU A 32 -31.65 -13.05 5.43
N GLN A 33 -32.72 -13.48 6.10
CA GLN A 33 -34.09 -13.33 5.58
C GLN A 33 -34.51 -11.87 5.46
N VAL A 34 -34.07 -11.01 6.38
CA VAL A 34 -34.25 -9.57 6.28
C VAL A 34 -33.39 -8.98 5.15
N HIS A 35 -32.32 -9.64 4.71
CA HIS A 35 -31.49 -9.24 3.56
C HIS A 35 -32.02 -9.78 2.22
N ASP A 36 -32.51 -11.03 2.17
CA ASP A 36 -33.06 -11.70 0.99
C ASP A 36 -34.40 -11.09 0.51
N THR A 37 -35.15 -10.46 1.41
CA THR A 37 -36.37 -9.73 1.05
C THR A 37 -36.11 -8.40 0.33
N TRP A 38 -34.85 -7.92 0.28
CA TRP A 38 -34.45 -6.75 -0.52
C TRP A 38 -34.10 -7.10 -1.97
N GLY A 39 -34.11 -8.39 -2.36
CA GLY A 39 -33.71 -8.84 -3.71
C GLY A 39 -34.85 -9.27 -4.64
N ARG A 40 -36.12 -9.27 -4.21
CA ARG A 40 -37.23 -9.74 -5.07
C ARG A 40 -38.55 -9.02 -4.81
N ARG A 41 -38.72 -7.82 -5.39
CA ARG A 41 -40.05 -7.40 -5.89
C ARG A 41 -39.94 -6.28 -6.92
N GLY A 42 -40.31 -6.61 -8.15
CA GLY A 42 -40.27 -5.78 -9.36
C GLY A 42 -39.13 -6.25 -10.27
N SER A 43 -39.32 -6.73 -11.50
CA SER A 43 -40.46 -6.66 -12.39
C SER A 43 -40.36 -7.82 -13.40
N GLY A 44 -41.50 -8.40 -13.78
CA GLY A 44 -41.58 -9.04 -15.09
C GLY A 44 -41.36 -7.97 -16.16
N GLY A 45 -40.57 -8.27 -17.18
CA GLY A 45 -40.29 -7.34 -18.28
C GLY A 45 -38.92 -7.56 -18.90
N ASP A 46 -38.85 -8.56 -19.76
CA ASP A 46 -38.12 -8.62 -21.03
C ASP A 46 -36.89 -7.72 -21.29
N GLY A 47 -35.77 -8.38 -21.62
CA GLY A 47 -34.85 -7.98 -22.70
C GLY A 47 -33.84 -6.84 -22.45
N GLY A 48 -32.55 -7.20 -22.44
CA GLY A 48 -31.48 -6.28 -22.83
C GLY A 48 -30.25 -6.30 -21.92
N GLY A 49 -29.19 -6.97 -22.36
CA GLY A 49 -27.88 -6.93 -21.71
C GLY A 49 -27.22 -5.55 -21.81
N GLY A 50 -26.56 -5.14 -20.74
CA GLY A 50 -25.72 -3.95 -20.68
C GLY A 50 -25.05 -3.86 -19.31
N GLY A 51 -23.77 -4.22 -19.25
CA GLY A 51 -22.98 -4.15 -18.03
C GLY A 51 -22.75 -2.70 -17.60
N GLY A 52 -23.51 -2.24 -16.62
CA GLY A 52 -23.21 -1.06 -15.82
C GLY A 52 -23.36 -1.49 -14.36
N ARG A 53 -22.27 -1.54 -13.60
CA ARG A 53 -22.35 -1.66 -12.15
C ARG A 53 -22.78 -0.29 -11.64
N ASP A 54 -24.09 -0.09 -11.55
CA ASP A 54 -24.69 1.05 -10.87
C ASP A 54 -24.25 1.04 -9.41
N THR A 55 -23.41 1.99 -9.03
CA THR A 55 -23.02 2.28 -7.65
C THR A 55 -24.18 2.98 -6.94
N SER A 56 -25.28 2.26 -6.73
CA SER A 56 -26.45 2.81 -6.03
C SER A 56 -27.13 1.79 -5.12
N ASP A 57 -26.37 0.97 -4.41
CA ASP A 57 -26.93 0.14 -3.35
C ASP A 57 -26.83 0.89 -2.03
N ILE A 58 -27.76 1.82 -1.82
CA ILE A 58 -28.45 2.17 -0.56
C ILE A 58 -29.50 3.24 -0.96
N VAL A 59 -30.59 2.82 -1.58
CA VAL A 59 -31.85 3.59 -1.51
C VAL A 59 -32.60 3.03 -0.30
N LEU A 60 -32.21 3.50 0.89
CA LEU A 60 -32.97 3.22 2.10
C LEU A 60 -34.31 3.97 1.98
N ASP A 61 -35.40 3.22 1.89
CA ASP A 61 -36.76 3.77 2.03
C ASP A 61 -36.99 4.15 3.51
N LEU A 62 -36.55 5.34 3.88
CA LEU A 62 -36.54 5.86 5.26
C LEU A 62 -37.90 6.44 5.64
N THR A 63 -38.97 5.66 5.48
CA THR A 63 -40.37 6.08 5.75
C THR A 63 -40.72 6.24 7.24
N GLY A 64 -39.74 6.46 8.12
CA GLY A 64 -39.99 6.81 9.52
C GLY A 64 -38.77 7.37 10.25
N ASP A 65 -38.98 8.38 11.09
CA ASP A 65 -37.92 9.13 11.79
C ASP A 65 -36.92 8.23 12.50
N LYS A 66 -37.37 7.18 13.20
CA LYS A 66 -36.44 6.27 13.92
C LYS A 66 -35.52 5.50 12.97
N LYS A 67 -36.03 5.04 11.82
CA LYS A 67 -35.23 4.35 10.80
C LYS A 67 -34.26 5.30 10.11
N LEU A 68 -34.69 6.54 9.84
CA LEU A 68 -33.82 7.60 9.32
C LEU A 68 -32.65 7.89 10.26
N HIS A 69 -32.91 8.06 11.57
CA HIS A 69 -31.85 8.31 12.56
C HIS A 69 -30.90 7.11 12.69
N GLU A 70 -31.41 5.89 12.61
CA GLU A 70 -30.59 4.68 12.63
C GLU A 70 -29.70 4.58 11.38
N ALA A 71 -30.27 4.82 10.19
CA ALA A 71 -29.52 4.86 8.94
C ALA A 71 -28.41 5.91 8.97
N ILE A 72 -28.68 7.13 9.44
CA ILE A 72 -27.67 8.19 9.57
C ILE A 72 -26.54 7.76 10.52
N ARG A 73 -26.85 7.11 11.64
CA ARG A 73 -25.82 6.61 12.57
C ARG A 73 -24.96 5.51 11.96
N VAL A 74 -25.57 4.63 11.16
CA VAL A 74 -24.83 3.59 10.42
C VAL A 74 -23.92 4.23 9.38
N GLU A 75 -24.41 5.16 8.58
CA GLU A 75 -23.60 5.86 7.57
C GLU A 75 -22.49 6.70 8.22
N TRP A 76 -22.77 7.37 9.34
CA TRP A 76 -21.74 8.06 10.10
C TRP A 76 -20.68 7.09 10.65
N SER A 77 -21.09 5.96 11.23
CA SER A 77 -20.15 4.94 11.74
C SER A 77 -19.28 4.36 10.61
N LYS A 78 -19.86 4.14 9.43
CA LYS A 78 -19.11 3.68 8.23
C LYS A 78 -18.11 4.74 7.77
N ALA A 79 -18.55 5.99 7.64
CA ALA A 79 -17.69 7.09 7.22
C ALA A 79 -16.54 7.30 8.23
N TYR A 80 -16.85 7.28 9.52
CA TYR A 80 -15.87 7.38 10.60
C TYR A 80 -14.85 6.23 10.58
N SER A 81 -15.32 4.99 10.44
CA SER A 81 -14.44 3.82 10.31
C SER A 81 -13.51 3.96 9.10
N ARG A 82 -14.03 4.44 7.96
CA ARG A 82 -13.23 4.64 6.75
C ARG A 82 -12.20 5.75 6.93
N THR A 83 -12.55 6.86 7.58
CA THR A 83 -11.60 7.92 7.91
C THR A 83 -10.46 7.42 8.80
N ASN A 84 -10.78 6.61 9.81
CA ASN A 84 -9.75 6.01 10.67
C ASN A 84 -8.84 5.06 9.90
N GLN A 85 -9.41 4.17 9.08
CA GLN A 85 -8.63 3.27 8.22
C GLN A 85 -7.72 4.05 7.26
N TRP A 86 -8.24 5.09 6.60
CA TRP A 86 -7.43 5.92 5.71
C TRP A 86 -6.27 6.60 6.43
N ARG A 87 -6.47 7.00 7.69
CA ARG A 87 -5.40 7.57 8.50
C ARG A 87 -4.31 6.53 8.80
N GLU A 88 -4.69 5.29 9.10
CA GLU A 88 -3.75 4.18 9.29
C GLU A 88 -2.99 3.87 7.99
N ASP A 89 -3.71 3.79 6.86
CA ASP A 89 -3.13 3.54 5.54
C ASP A 89 -2.11 4.63 5.17
N LEU A 90 -2.39 5.90 5.46
CA LEU A 90 -1.45 7.01 5.23
C LEU A 90 -0.16 6.87 6.04
N VAL A 91 -0.24 6.42 7.29
CA VAL A 91 0.95 6.16 8.12
C VAL A 91 1.77 5.01 7.53
N LEU A 92 1.10 3.94 7.10
CA LEU A 92 1.77 2.78 6.52
C LEU A 92 2.46 3.11 5.19
N VAL A 93 1.78 3.84 4.30
CA VAL A 93 2.34 4.24 3.00
C VAL A 93 3.52 5.19 3.18
N GLU A 94 3.43 6.17 4.10
CA GLU A 94 4.55 7.07 4.37
C GLU A 94 5.78 6.32 4.88
N GLU A 95 5.58 5.37 5.78
CA GLU A 95 6.64 4.54 6.32
C GLU A 95 7.22 3.59 5.28
N GLU A 96 6.39 3.02 4.38
CA GLU A 96 6.88 2.17 3.30
C GLU A 96 7.73 2.97 2.30
N MET A 97 7.27 4.15 1.89
CA MET A 97 8.07 5.07 1.06
C MET A 97 9.42 5.37 1.71
N ARG A 98 9.42 5.67 3.02
CA ARG A 98 10.67 5.92 3.78
C ARG A 98 11.59 4.69 3.76
N ARG A 99 11.03 3.49 3.98
CA ARG A 99 11.79 2.22 3.98
C ARG A 99 12.36 1.90 2.61
N THR A 100 11.62 2.11 1.53
CA THR A 100 12.12 1.86 0.17
C THR A 100 13.34 2.75 -0.13
N LEU A 101 13.30 4.03 0.22
CA LEU A 101 14.44 4.94 0.05
C LEU A 101 15.66 4.50 0.88
N GLU A 102 15.44 4.12 2.15
CA GLU A 102 16.53 3.63 3.00
C GLU A 102 17.10 2.29 2.51
N PHE A 103 16.25 1.41 1.96
CA PHE A 103 16.68 0.17 1.36
C PHE A 103 17.56 0.39 0.14
N GLY A 104 17.18 1.28 -0.78
CA GLY A 104 18.01 1.57 -1.95
C GLY A 104 19.35 2.22 -1.59
N ARG A 105 19.37 3.14 -0.61
CA ARG A 105 20.62 3.68 -0.03
C ARG A 105 21.47 2.59 0.63
N TYR A 106 20.84 1.60 1.27
CA TYR A 106 21.55 0.44 1.80
C TYR A 106 22.11 -0.45 0.68
N ALA A 107 21.34 -0.71 -0.37
CA ALA A 107 21.75 -1.50 -1.53
C ALA A 107 22.95 -0.87 -2.26
N GLU A 108 22.93 0.46 -2.45
CA GLU A 108 24.05 1.24 -2.98
C GLU A 108 25.35 1.00 -2.18
N ARG A 109 25.28 1.09 -0.85
CA ARG A 109 26.43 0.80 0.03
C ARG A 109 26.90 -0.64 -0.10
N GLN A 110 25.97 -1.60 -0.22
CA GLN A 110 26.32 -3.01 -0.43
C GLN A 110 27.05 -3.23 -1.76
N TRP A 111 26.62 -2.57 -2.84
CA TRP A 111 27.29 -2.64 -4.14
C TRP A 111 28.69 -2.03 -4.09
N LYS A 112 28.86 -0.88 -3.44
CA LYS A 112 30.20 -0.29 -3.21
C LYS A 112 31.11 -1.22 -2.40
N ALA A 113 30.61 -1.80 -1.31
CA ALA A 113 31.37 -2.76 -0.51
C ALA A 113 31.75 -4.01 -1.32
N ARG A 114 30.87 -4.49 -2.21
CA ARG A 114 31.17 -5.62 -3.12
C ARG A 114 32.24 -5.27 -4.15
N ALA A 115 32.22 -4.04 -4.69
CA ALA A 115 33.26 -3.56 -5.60
C ALA A 115 34.64 -3.64 -4.96
N GLU A 116 34.75 -3.22 -3.69
CA GLU A 116 35.99 -3.29 -2.91
C GLU A 116 36.37 -4.73 -2.53
N ALA A 117 35.43 -5.53 -2.02
CA ALA A 117 35.70 -6.88 -1.54
C ALA A 117 36.07 -7.86 -2.67
N ARG A 118 35.41 -7.78 -3.83
CA ARG A 118 35.75 -8.63 -5.00
C ARG A 118 37.11 -8.25 -5.58
N THR A 119 37.46 -6.97 -5.56
CA THR A 119 38.83 -6.50 -5.91
C THR A 119 39.90 -7.17 -5.03
N LEU A 120 39.59 -7.52 -3.77
CA LEU A 120 40.49 -8.18 -2.81
C LEU A 120 40.46 -9.72 -2.87
N MET A 121 39.31 -10.34 -3.12
CA MET A 121 39.16 -11.80 -3.15
C MET A 121 39.68 -12.45 -4.44
N LEU A 122 39.58 -11.77 -5.59
CA LEU A 122 40.07 -12.27 -6.89
C LEU A 122 41.62 -12.36 -6.97
N GLY A 123 42.35 -12.13 -5.87
CA GLY A 123 43.81 -12.35 -5.78
C GLY A 123 44.25 -13.57 -4.96
N LYS A 124 43.32 -14.29 -4.29
CA LYS A 124 43.64 -15.46 -3.45
C LYS A 124 43.49 -16.76 -4.23
N GLY A 125 44.36 -17.02 -5.20
CA GLY A 125 44.56 -18.38 -5.74
C GLY A 125 44.53 -18.57 -7.26
N GLY A 126 44.30 -17.52 -8.04
CA GLY A 126 44.36 -17.59 -9.50
C GLY A 126 44.73 -16.24 -10.08
N ILE A 127 45.55 -16.26 -11.14
CA ILE A 127 45.84 -15.07 -11.95
C ILE A 127 44.51 -14.69 -12.60
N ILE A 128 43.81 -13.73 -12.00
CA ILE A 128 42.67 -13.09 -12.67
C ILE A 128 43.24 -11.94 -13.48
N GLU A 129 42.90 -11.95 -14.76
CA GLU A 129 43.24 -10.90 -15.72
C GLU A 129 42.81 -9.53 -15.16
N PRO A 130 43.69 -8.53 -15.19
CA PRO A 130 43.40 -7.20 -14.65
C PRO A 130 42.13 -6.59 -15.27
N GLU A 131 41.83 -6.93 -16.52
CA GLU A 131 40.64 -6.54 -17.26
C GLU A 131 39.35 -7.08 -16.62
N VAL A 132 39.33 -8.34 -16.19
CA VAL A 132 38.17 -8.96 -15.52
C VAL A 132 37.94 -8.33 -14.15
N LYS A 133 39.02 -8.03 -13.43
CA LYS A 133 38.93 -7.34 -12.13
C LYS A 133 38.39 -5.92 -12.27
N GLU A 134 38.82 -5.20 -13.32
CA GLU A 134 38.30 -3.88 -13.65
C GLU A 134 36.81 -3.95 -14.03
N GLY A 135 36.41 -4.90 -14.88
CA GLY A 135 35.02 -5.09 -15.29
C GLY A 135 34.07 -5.39 -14.12
N VAL A 136 34.45 -6.30 -13.22
CA VAL A 136 33.63 -6.62 -12.03
C VAL A 136 33.47 -5.41 -11.11
N ARG A 137 34.53 -4.59 -10.98
CA ARG A 137 34.48 -3.35 -10.20
C ARG A 137 33.61 -2.31 -10.88
N ALA A 138 33.77 -2.11 -12.20
CA ALA A 138 32.97 -1.17 -12.99
C ALA A 138 31.48 -1.51 -12.89
N TYR A 139 31.12 -2.77 -13.11
CA TYR A 139 29.73 -3.25 -12.99
C TYR A 139 29.15 -3.00 -11.58
N ALA A 140 29.89 -3.34 -10.52
CA ALA A 140 29.40 -3.10 -9.17
C ALA A 140 29.21 -1.61 -8.85
N LEU A 141 30.05 -0.73 -9.40
CA LEU A 141 29.88 0.72 -9.25
C LEU A 141 28.71 1.25 -10.07
N GLU A 142 28.49 0.72 -11.27
CA GLU A 142 27.34 1.05 -12.11
C GLU A 142 26.02 0.64 -11.42
N GLN A 143 25.96 -0.56 -10.84
CA GLN A 143 24.80 -0.99 -10.05
C GLN A 143 24.56 -0.08 -8.83
N ALA A 144 25.63 0.36 -8.15
CA ALA A 144 25.50 1.31 -7.05
C ALA A 144 24.91 2.66 -7.52
N ASP A 145 25.35 3.16 -8.67
CA ASP A 145 24.84 4.40 -9.27
C ASP A 145 23.38 4.26 -9.73
N GLN A 146 23.01 3.11 -10.29
CA GLN A 146 21.64 2.83 -10.71
C GLN A 146 20.67 2.84 -9.51
N GLU A 147 21.04 2.19 -8.40
CA GLU A 147 20.24 2.21 -7.16
C GLU A 147 20.08 3.63 -6.61
N LEU A 148 21.15 4.44 -6.65
CA LEU A 148 21.11 5.83 -6.23
C LEU A 148 20.13 6.64 -7.10
N ARG A 149 20.22 6.52 -8.43
CA ARG A 149 19.32 7.22 -9.36
C ARG A 149 17.85 6.85 -9.16
N ILE A 150 17.56 5.58 -8.88
CA ILE A 150 16.21 5.13 -8.53
C ILE A 150 15.73 5.82 -7.26
N CYS A 151 16.56 5.85 -6.21
CA CYS A 151 16.22 6.52 -4.96
C CYS A 151 15.98 8.02 -5.14
N GLU A 152 16.85 8.71 -5.89
CA GLU A 152 16.73 10.15 -6.13
C GLU A 152 15.44 10.48 -6.89
N ARG A 153 15.09 9.67 -7.89
CA ARG A 153 13.83 9.84 -8.62
C ARG A 153 12.62 9.60 -7.72
N LEU A 154 12.61 8.51 -6.96
CA LEU A 154 11.52 8.22 -6.01
C LEU A 154 11.40 9.30 -4.94
N GLU A 155 12.51 9.86 -4.46
CA GLU A 155 12.51 10.95 -3.48
C GLU A 155 11.90 12.24 -4.07
N GLN A 156 12.14 12.52 -5.36
CA GLN A 156 11.51 13.63 -6.07
C GLN A 156 10.00 13.42 -6.27
N GLU A 157 9.59 12.23 -6.69
CA GLU A 157 8.18 11.88 -6.92
C GLU A 157 7.39 11.83 -5.61
N TRP A 158 7.94 11.20 -4.57
CA TRP A 158 7.26 10.99 -3.29
C TRP A 158 7.36 12.19 -2.36
N GLY A 159 8.32 13.10 -2.54
CA GLY A 159 8.51 14.28 -1.70
C GLY A 159 7.21 15.08 -1.49
N PRO A 160 6.50 15.48 -2.55
CA PRO A 160 5.20 16.17 -2.43
C PRO A 160 4.13 15.33 -1.72
N MET A 161 4.04 14.04 -2.03
CA MET A 161 3.07 13.12 -1.43
C MET A 161 3.29 12.95 0.07
N ARG A 162 4.54 12.76 0.49
CA ARG A 162 4.93 12.63 1.89
C ARG A 162 4.72 13.92 2.67
N ALA A 163 5.00 15.08 2.06
CA ALA A 163 4.73 16.38 2.67
C ALA A 163 3.23 16.55 2.95
N LYS A 164 2.38 16.16 1.99
CA LYS A 164 0.92 16.12 2.17
C LYS A 164 0.49 15.14 3.25
N ALA A 165 0.89 13.88 3.17
CA ALA A 165 0.53 12.87 4.16
C ALA A 165 0.90 13.34 5.58
N ALA A 166 2.10 13.92 5.75
CA ALA A 166 2.55 14.43 7.04
C ALA A 166 1.72 15.63 7.54
N ALA A 167 1.33 16.56 6.67
CA ALA A 167 0.44 17.68 7.03
C ALA A 167 -0.95 17.19 7.43
N TYR A 168 -1.52 16.22 6.70
CA TYR A 168 -2.81 15.61 7.03
C TYR A 168 -2.76 14.91 8.40
N LEU A 169 -1.71 14.14 8.66
CA LEU A 169 -1.52 13.44 9.93
C LEU A 169 -1.34 14.39 11.13
N ARG A 170 -0.78 15.59 10.90
CA ARG A 170 -0.67 16.67 11.90
C ARG A 170 -1.96 17.48 12.08
N GLY A 171 -2.96 17.28 11.22
CA GLY A 171 -4.21 18.05 11.24
C GLY A 171 -4.05 19.48 10.69
N GLU A 172 -3.05 19.70 9.83
CA GLU A 172 -2.80 20.98 9.16
C GLU A 172 -3.70 21.15 7.93
N ASP A 173 -3.92 22.40 7.52
CA ASP A 173 -4.67 22.69 6.30
C ASP A 173 -3.86 22.32 5.06
N MET A 174 -4.40 21.36 4.31
CA MET A 174 -3.84 20.78 3.10
C MET A 174 -3.99 21.68 1.87
N SER A 175 -4.86 22.70 1.93
CA SER A 175 -5.19 23.59 0.80
C SER A 175 -3.99 24.39 0.28
N SER A 176 -2.96 24.57 1.13
CA SER A 176 -1.74 25.30 0.81
C SER A 176 -0.66 24.46 0.11
N LEU A 177 -0.82 23.13 0.04
CA LEU A 177 0.16 22.22 -0.55
C LEU A 177 -0.15 21.97 -2.03
N PRO A 178 0.88 21.91 -2.91
CA PRO A 178 0.69 21.80 -4.36
C PRO A 178 -0.07 20.54 -4.72
N ASP A 179 -1.02 20.60 -5.67
CA ASP A 179 -1.73 19.39 -6.13
C ASP A 179 -0.76 18.32 -6.62
N VAL A 180 -0.96 17.10 -6.12
CA VAL A 180 -0.16 15.96 -6.55
C VAL A 180 -0.84 15.47 -7.81
N VAL A 181 -0.34 15.91 -8.94
CA VAL A 181 -0.69 15.29 -10.22
C VAL A 181 0.10 14.00 -10.28
N VAL A 182 -0.58 12.89 -10.07
CA VAL A 182 -0.01 11.57 -10.37
C VAL A 182 -0.11 11.44 -11.89
N ASP A 183 1.04 11.45 -12.57
CA ASP A 183 1.08 11.19 -14.01
C ASP A 183 0.76 9.70 -14.22
N VAL A 184 -0.51 9.41 -14.51
CA VAL A 184 -1.02 8.03 -14.63
C VAL A 184 -0.43 7.31 -15.87
N ASP A 185 0.18 8.06 -16.79
CA ASP A 185 0.81 7.53 -18.01
C ASP A 185 2.22 6.94 -17.78
N GLU A 186 2.79 6.99 -16.57
CA GLU A 186 4.14 6.45 -16.29
C GLU A 186 4.24 4.91 -16.36
N ASP A 187 3.14 4.17 -16.13
CA ASP A 187 3.14 2.70 -16.22
C ASP A 187 3.50 2.20 -17.62
N GLN A 188 3.20 2.98 -18.66
CA GLN A 188 3.52 2.63 -20.05
C GLN A 188 5.03 2.78 -20.34
N ARG A 189 5.68 3.73 -19.66
CA ARG A 189 7.11 4.05 -19.82
C ARG A 189 8.03 3.05 -19.11
N TRP A 190 7.60 2.51 -17.96
CA TRP A 190 8.33 1.46 -17.24
C TRP A 190 8.22 0.08 -17.90
N ALA A 191 7.10 -0.20 -18.56
CA ALA A 191 6.92 -1.39 -19.38
C ALA A 191 7.87 -1.37 -20.58
N GLU A 192 8.00 -0.23 -21.26
CA GLU A 192 8.94 -0.04 -22.36
C GLU A 192 10.39 -0.15 -21.87
N ALA A 193 10.76 0.47 -20.74
CA ALA A 193 12.12 0.43 -20.21
C ALA A 193 12.60 -0.97 -19.77
N ARG A 194 11.70 -1.86 -19.27
CA ARG A 194 12.06 -3.26 -18.96
C ARG A 194 12.27 -4.10 -20.21
N VAL A 195 11.52 -3.83 -21.28
CA VAL A 195 11.66 -4.52 -22.57
C VAL A 195 13.03 -4.21 -23.20
N TYR A 196 13.53 -2.98 -23.08
CA TYR A 196 14.88 -2.64 -23.56
C TYR A 196 16.01 -3.39 -22.82
N THR A 197 15.86 -3.69 -21.52
CA THR A 197 16.91 -4.40 -20.77
C THR A 197 16.97 -5.91 -21.01
N GLU A 198 15.84 -6.57 -21.33
CA GLU A 198 15.85 -8.01 -21.61
C GLU A 198 16.27 -8.29 -23.07
N GLU A 199 15.85 -7.45 -24.02
CA GLU A 199 16.14 -7.63 -25.45
C GLU A 199 17.61 -7.33 -25.79
N GLU A 200 18.25 -6.37 -25.10
CA GLU A 200 19.68 -6.08 -25.27
C GLU A 200 20.59 -7.14 -24.63
N VAL A 201 20.21 -7.71 -23.47
CA VAL A 201 20.98 -8.79 -22.82
C VAL A 201 20.91 -10.10 -23.61
N GLU A 202 19.81 -10.36 -24.30
CA GLU A 202 19.66 -11.57 -25.14
C GLU A 202 20.37 -11.42 -26.49
N ASN A 203 20.45 -10.22 -27.07
CA ASN A 203 21.15 -9.98 -28.34
C ASN A 203 22.68 -9.96 -28.21
N ASP A 204 23.22 -9.55 -27.07
CA ASP A 204 24.68 -9.54 -26.80
C ASP A 204 25.21 -10.93 -26.37
N MET A 205 24.32 -11.90 -26.08
CA MET A 205 24.70 -13.27 -25.73
C MET A 205 24.85 -14.20 -26.96
N TYR A 206 24.43 -13.74 -28.15
CA TYR A 206 24.45 -14.53 -29.40
C TYR A 206 25.24 -13.90 -30.56
N GLN A 207 26.12 -12.91 -30.29
CA GLN A 207 27.16 -12.46 -31.23
C GLN A 207 28.56 -12.78 -30.71
#